data_AF-A0A2A4IPU8-F1
#
_entry.id   AF-A0A2A4IPU8-F1
#
_cell.length_a   1.000
_cell.length_b   1.000
_cell.length_c   1.000
_cell.angle_alpha   90.00
_cell.angle_beta   90.00
_cell.angle_gamma   90.00
#
_symmetry.space_group_name_H-M   'P 1'
#
loop_
_entity.id
_entity.type
_entity.pdbx_description
1 polymer ?
#
loop_
_entity_poly.entity_id
_entity_poly.type
_entity_poly.pdbx_seq_one_letter_code
_entity_poly.pdbx_strand_id
1 'polypeptide(L)'
;MLEKVKDFYKTKKILFFAIIFIWLLLTILSGILIGSCSKPKVIPLTPEEENSKAINIIKEDEEKILKGEMLSTKNNLDFDELKYSRNYTESRKNNTNF
;
A
#
# COMPACT_ATOMS: atom_id res chain seq x y z
N MET A 1 -59.55 -2.49 -10.11
CA MET A 1 -58.47 -3.48 -9.84
C MET A 1 -57.10 -3.02 -10.35
N LEU A 2 -56.99 -2.49 -11.58
CA LEU A 2 -55.74 -2.01 -12.18
C LEU A 2 -55.02 -0.92 -11.37
N GLU A 3 -55.72 0.04 -10.77
CA GLU A 3 -55.10 1.09 -9.92
C GLU A 3 -54.42 0.53 -8.68
N LYS A 4 -55.08 -0.40 -7.96
CA LYS A 4 -54.47 -1.09 -6.81
C LYS A 4 -53.16 -1.81 -7.18
N VAL A 5 -53.10 -2.42 -8.37
CA VAL A 5 -51.89 -3.09 -8.85
C VAL A 5 -50.79 -2.08 -9.19
N LYS A 6 -51.16 -0.93 -9.77
CA LYS A 6 -50.22 0.15 -10.13
C LYS A 6 -49.61 0.80 -8.89
N ASP A 7 -50.42 1.06 -7.86
CA ASP A 7 -49.96 1.58 -6.58
C ASP A 7 -49.08 0.58 -5.85
N PHE A 8 -49.44 -0.70 -5.86
CA PHE A 8 -48.61 -1.75 -5.26
C PHE A 8 -47.21 -1.80 -5.90
N TYR A 9 -47.14 -1.69 -7.23
CA TYR A 9 -45.86 -1.67 -7.95
C TYR A 9 -45.03 -0.42 -7.62
N LYS A 10 -45.68 0.75 -7.51
CA LYS A 10 -45.02 2.01 -7.15
C LYS A 10 -44.45 1.95 -5.73
N THR A 11 -45.21 1.42 -4.77
CA THR A 11 -44.77 1.22 -3.38
C THR A 11 -43.62 0.23 -3.29
N LYS A 12 -43.68 -0.91 -4.00
CA LYS A 12 -42.60 -1.90 -4.03
C LYS A 12 -41.33 -1.35 -4.66
N LYS A 13 -41.45 -0.54 -5.72
CA LYS A 13 -40.32 0.14 -6.35
C LYS A 13 -39.61 1.08 -5.37
N ILE A 14 -40.37 1.90 -4.63
CA ILE A 14 -39.80 2.80 -3.61
C ILE A 14 -39.10 2.00 -2.50
N LEU A 15 -39.74 0.94 -2.02
CA LEU A 15 -39.16 0.07 -0.99
C LEU A 15 -37.83 -0.56 -1.46
N PHE A 16 -37.76 -1.01 -2.71
CA PHE A 16 -36.55 -1.58 -3.30
C PHE A 16 -35.40 -0.56 -3.34
N PHE A 17 -35.66 0.67 -3.78
CA PHE A 17 -34.65 1.74 -3.75
C PHE A 17 -34.23 2.10 -2.32
N ALA A 18 -35.17 2.12 -1.37
CA ALA A 18 -34.83 2.36 0.03
C ALA A 18 -33.89 1.29 0.59
N ILE A 19 -34.15 0.01 0.28
CA ILE A 19 -33.28 -1.11 0.69
C ILE A 19 -31.87 -0.97 0.11
N ILE A 20 -31.75 -0.68 -1.19
CA ILE A 20 -30.45 -0.49 -1.84
C ILE A 20 -29.70 0.70 -1.21
N PHE A 21 -30.40 1.79 -0.94
CA PHE A 21 -29.80 2.98 -0.37
C PHE A 21 -29.29 2.75 1.05
N ILE A 22 -30.07 2.07 1.88
CA ILE A 22 -29.66 1.66 3.23
C ILE A 22 -28.46 0.72 3.17
N TRP A 23 -28.46 -0.25 2.24
CA TRP A 23 -27.33 -1.16 2.04
C TRP A 23 -26.06 -0.40 1.65
N LEU A 24 -26.14 0.55 0.71
CA LEU A 24 -25.02 1.39 0.30
C LEU A 24 -24.44 2.17 1.50
N LEU A 25 -25.29 2.82 2.29
CA LEU A 25 -24.86 3.56 3.48
C LEU A 25 -24.14 2.66 4.49
N LEU A 26 -24.66 1.45 4.74
CA LEU A 26 -24.03 0.47 5.61
C LEU A 26 -22.64 0.06 5.12
N THR A 27 -22.47 -0.17 3.81
CA THR A 27 -21.16 -0.55 3.25
C THR A 27 -20.12 0.56 3.40
N ILE A 28 -20.52 1.83 3.18
CA ILE A 28 -19.62 2.99 3.34
C ILE A 28 -19.22 3.14 4.81
N LEU A 29 -20.18 3.08 5.74
CA LEU A 29 -19.92 3.14 7.18
C LEU A 29 -18.95 2.04 7.62
N SER A 30 -19.15 0.81 7.14
CA SER A 30 -18.26 -0.32 7.45
C SER A 30 -16.84 -0.08 6.93
N GLY A 31 -16.68 0.43 5.71
CA GLY A 31 -15.38 0.79 5.15
C GLY A 31 -14.65 1.85 5.97
N ILE A 32 -15.37 2.88 6.42
CA ILE A 32 -14.82 3.94 7.29
C ILE A 32 -14.37 3.34 8.63
N LEU A 33 -15.21 2.51 9.27
CA LEU A 33 -14.87 1.85 10.53
C LEU A 33 -13.61 0.99 10.43
N ILE A 34 -13.48 0.19 9.35
CA ILE A 34 -12.28 -0.63 9.10
C ILE A 34 -11.05 0.26 8.90
N GLY A 35 -11.18 1.34 8.11
CA GLY A 35 -10.10 2.29 7.88
C GLY A 35 -9.68 3.04 9.14
N SER A 36 -10.63 3.50 9.95
CA SER A 36 -10.35 4.24 11.19
C SER A 36 -9.77 3.34 12.30
N CYS A 37 -10.15 2.06 12.37
CA CYS A 37 -9.55 1.10 13.30
C CYS A 37 -8.25 0.48 12.79
N SER A 38 -7.83 0.79 11.56
CA SER A 38 -6.54 0.32 11.05
C SER A 38 -5.42 1.11 11.74
N LYS A 39 -4.68 0.42 12.63
CA LYS A 39 -3.43 0.96 13.14
C LYS A 39 -2.48 1.11 11.95
N PRO A 40 -1.73 2.21 11.84
CA PRO A 40 -0.72 2.33 10.81
C PRO A 40 0.26 1.16 10.96
N LYS A 41 0.48 0.42 9.86
CA LYS A 41 1.40 -0.72 9.81
C LYS A 41 2.84 -0.33 10.19
N VAL A 42 3.12 0.97 10.15
CA VAL A 42 4.39 1.59 10.50
C VAL A 42 4.10 2.68 11.50
N ILE A 43 4.53 2.51 12.73
CA ILE A 43 4.57 3.60 13.71
C ILE A 43 5.65 4.56 13.18
N PRO A 44 5.33 5.81 12.84
CA PRO A 44 6.36 6.77 12.48
C PRO A 44 7.25 6.94 13.71
N LEU A 45 8.51 6.50 13.58
CA LEU A 45 9.50 6.67 14.61
C LEU A 45 9.79 8.17 14.73
N THR A 46 10.08 8.62 15.94
CA THR A 46 10.61 9.97 16.12
C THR A 46 12.00 10.07 15.46
N PRO A 47 12.47 11.27 15.08
CA PRO A 47 13.81 11.44 14.49
C PRO A 47 14.92 10.85 15.37
N GLU A 48 14.75 10.88 16.70
CA GLU A 48 15.67 10.27 17.65
C GLU A 48 15.66 8.73 17.56
N GLU A 49 14.47 8.12 17.49
CA GLU A 49 14.32 6.68 17.34
C GLU A 49 14.85 6.17 15.99
N GLU A 50 14.61 6.90 14.89
CA GLU A 50 15.16 6.57 13.57
C GLU A 50 16.68 6.60 13.58
N ASN A 51 17.27 7.63 14.18
CA ASN A 51 18.72 7.77 14.27
C ASN A 51 19.33 6.68 15.15
N SER A 52 18.69 6.34 16.28
CA SER A 52 19.12 5.23 17.14
C SER A 52 19.13 3.89 16.40
N LYS A 53 18.12 3.65 15.56
CA LYS A 53 18.00 2.44 14.74
C LYS A 53 19.07 2.40 13.66
N ALA A 54 19.32 3.52 12.98
CA ALA A 54 20.37 3.63 11.97
C ALA A 54 21.76 3.37 12.57
N ILE A 55 22.07 3.97 13.74
CA ILE A 55 23.35 3.76 14.44
C ILE A 55 23.54 2.29 14.83
N ASN A 56 22.49 1.63 15.33
CA ASN A 56 22.57 0.22 15.69
C ASN A 56 22.78 -0.69 14.48
N ILE A 57 22.12 -0.41 13.35
CA ILE A 57 22.35 -1.15 12.10
C ILE A 57 23.80 -1.00 11.64
N ILE A 58 24.34 0.22 11.65
CA ILE A 58 25.73 0.48 11.26
C ILE A 58 26.71 -0.30 12.15
N LYS A 59 26.50 -0.30 13.47
CA LYS A 59 27.34 -1.08 14.40
C LYS A 59 27.27 -2.58 14.15
N GLU A 60 26.08 -3.11 13.88
CA GLU A 60 25.89 -4.53 13.57
C GLU A 60 26.58 -4.91 12.25
N ASP A 61 26.50 -4.05 11.24
CA ASP A 61 27.18 -4.24 9.96
C ASP A 61 28.70 -4.14 10.11
N GLU A 62 29.22 -3.18 10.90
CA GLU A 62 30.64 -3.09 11.24
C GLU A 62 31.15 -4.36 11.94
N GLU A 63 30.38 -4.92 12.87
CA GLU A 63 30.72 -6.15 13.57
C GLU A 63 30.75 -7.36 12.62
N LYS A 64 29.80 -7.46 11.68
CA LYS A 64 29.77 -8.51 10.66
C LYS A 64 30.94 -8.41 9.68
N ILE A 65 31.30 -7.19 9.25
CA ILE A 65 32.48 -6.95 8.41
C ILE A 65 33.75 -7.42 9.12
N LEU A 66 33.91 -7.06 10.41
CA LEU A 66 35.07 -7.47 11.21
C LEU A 66 35.15 -8.99 11.39
N LYS A 67 34.00 -9.67 11.47
CA LYS A 67 33.90 -11.14 11.54
C LYS A 67 34.06 -11.83 10.19
N GLY A 68 34.17 -11.08 9.09
CA GLY A 68 34.24 -11.63 7.73
C GLY A 68 32.92 -12.22 7.24
N GLU A 69 31.80 -11.89 7.88
CA GLU A 69 30.46 -12.32 7.48
C GLU A 69 29.92 -11.44 6.35
N MET A 70 29.25 -12.04 5.36
CA MET A 70 28.59 -11.27 4.31
C MET A 70 27.45 -10.43 4.90
N LEU A 71 27.49 -9.12 4.63
CA LEU A 71 26.40 -8.22 4.96
C LEU A 71 25.11 -8.66 4.29
N SER A 72 24.00 -8.51 5.02
CA SER A 72 22.67 -8.85 4.52
C SER A 72 22.30 -7.95 3.33
N THR A 73 21.95 -8.57 2.19
CA THR A 73 21.44 -7.87 1.00
C THR A 73 19.94 -7.58 1.07
N LYS A 74 19.31 -7.76 2.24
CA LYS A 74 17.86 -7.58 2.40
C LYS A 74 17.52 -6.10 2.21
N ASN A 75 16.89 -5.80 1.07
CA ASN A 75 16.58 -4.47 0.48
C ASN A 75 17.58 -3.94 -0.58
N ASN A 76 18.57 -4.72 -1.00
CA ASN A 76 19.27 -4.41 -2.25
C ASN A 76 18.32 -4.61 -3.43
N LEU A 77 18.53 -3.82 -4.49
CA LEU A 77 17.88 -4.02 -5.78
C LEU A 77 18.02 -5.48 -6.19
N ASP A 78 16.93 -6.09 -6.62
CA ASP A 78 16.95 -7.47 -7.10
C ASP A 78 17.92 -7.59 -8.30
N PHE A 79 18.43 -8.80 -8.57
CA PHE A 79 19.39 -8.98 -9.67
C PHE A 79 18.85 -8.49 -11.02
N ASP A 80 17.53 -8.56 -11.21
CA ASP A 80 16.85 -8.03 -12.38
C ASP A 80 16.81 -6.48 -12.40
N GLU A 81 16.65 -5.83 -11.25
CA GLU A 81 16.70 -4.37 -11.13
C GLU A 81 18.14 -3.83 -11.31
N LEU A 82 19.15 -4.56 -10.80
CA LEU A 82 20.55 -4.26 -11.05
C LEU A 82 20.89 -4.37 -12.55
N LYS A 83 20.39 -5.40 -13.22
CA LYS A 83 20.54 -5.58 -14.67
C LYS A 83 19.84 -4.49 -15.47
N TYR A 84 18.66 -4.05 -15.03
CA TYR A 84 17.94 -2.93 -15.62
C TYR A 84 18.74 -1.61 -15.48
N SER A 85 19.28 -1.32 -14.30
CA SER A 85 20.11 -0.12 -14.08
C SER A 85 21.38 -0.08 -14.96
N ARG A 86 21.98 -1.25 -15.19
CA ARG A 86 23.14 -1.42 -16.07
C ARG A 86 22.80 -1.14 -17.54
N ASN A 87 21.65 -1.65 -18.00
CA ASN A 87 21.17 -1.39 -19.36
C ASN A 87 20.70 0.07 -19.57
N TYR A 88 20.19 0.72 -18.52
CA TYR A 88 19.80 2.13 -18.57
C TYR A 88 21.00 3.06 -18.75
N THR A 89 22.15 2.72 -18.16
CA THR A 89 23.39 3.49 -18.32
C THR A 89 24.07 3.23 -19.67
N GLU A 90 24.03 2.01 -20.19
CA GLU A 90 24.54 1.69 -21.54
C GLU A 90 23.72 2.33 -22.67
N SER A 91 22.39 2.33 -22.57
CA SER A 91 21.51 2.95 -23.58
C SER A 91 21.70 4.45 -23.70
N ARG A 92 22.01 5.16 -22.60
CA ARG A 92 22.32 6.60 -22.63
C ARG A 92 23.67 6.90 -23.29
N LYS A 93 24.65 6.00 -23.14
CA LYS A 93 25.99 6.11 -23.75
C LYS A 93 25.95 5.94 -25.27
N ASN A 94 25.06 5.07 -25.76
CA ASN A 94 24.84 4.86 -27.19
C ASN A 94 24.03 5.98 -27.85
N ASN A 95 23.18 6.70 -27.10
CA ASN A 95 22.35 7.79 -27.64
C ASN A 95 23.04 9.16 -27.66
N THR A 96 24.29 9.26 -27.20
CA THR A 96 25.14 10.46 -27.25
C THR A 96 26.16 10.47 -28.40
N ASN A 97 26.12 9.47 -29.30
CA ASN A 97 27.00 9.37 -30.47
C ASN A 97 26.28 9.73 -31.79
N PHE A 98 25.38 10.71 -31.76
CA PHE A 98 24.82 11.36 -32.96
C PHE A 98 25.13 12.85 -32.95
#